data_AF-A0A2D4SS64-F1
#
_entry.id   AF-A0A2D4SS64-F1
#
_cell.length_a   1.000
_cell.length_b   1.000
_cell.length_c   1.000
_cell.angle_alpha   90.00
_cell.angle_beta   90.00
_cell.angle_gamma   90.00
#
_symmetry.space_group_name_H-M   'P 1'
#
loop_
_entity.id
_entity.type
_entity.pdbx_description
1 polymer ?
#
loop_
_entity_poly.entity_id
_entity_poly.type
_entity_poly.pdbx_seq_one_letter_code
_entity_poly.pdbx_strand_id
1 'polypeptide(L)'
;YQDLVFALPFLITAAWLFRLGKWYLTPLAVLFAIAPREECVPMALALSVLFVPYYRKKIAFKAWVFNVFIAFVLVGGYLVWAERYYPIATSGHDMPLQNAVGSLRSGTIFLEGWLYLNRFYAYIWVPLGLFAFFAPWVGLPALALCFLHMSVPEGHGVDRSWGGHCHHMAPAAAFAVASISIGGYRCIQFFRWGWLRMLLGITMISWASWWWYSWSGYYNLILSTTPQEAEWEHPAWTLSKKLPQDAVPVVSTLNSIAVSNFPRSYTYDESLYSKERHKGLAVATHMIFDKRKEKVLEWVERMPGFSIVEEEDVFVLATWNPKTLDSGVLYRPKFGKKQPYVGSYTKGSDIPGVPPKETRIEVRVNGSFPIIQLWKSKTIKGQRKRTPSFRKNP
;
A
#
# COMPACT_ATOMS: atom_id res chain seq x y z
N TYR A 1 0.98 8.39 -0.56
CA TYR A 1 1.72 9.65 -0.79
C TYR A 1 2.70 9.97 0.32
N GLN A 2 2.30 9.89 1.60
CA GLN A 2 3.20 10.08 2.74
C GLN A 2 4.43 9.16 2.69
N ASP A 3 4.26 7.93 2.20
CA ASP A 3 5.34 6.94 2.06
C ASP A 3 6.42 7.39 1.08
N LEU A 4 6.02 8.07 -0.01
CA LEU A 4 6.92 8.54 -1.06
C LEU A 4 7.59 9.87 -0.70
N VAL A 5 6.86 10.80 -0.07
CA VAL A 5 7.32 12.16 0.20
C VAL A 5 8.04 12.29 1.55
N PHE A 6 7.61 11.51 2.55
CA PHE A 6 8.21 11.54 3.88
C PHE A 6 9.00 10.26 4.16
N ALA A 7 8.34 9.10 4.25
CA ALA A 7 8.99 7.90 4.76
C ALA A 7 10.24 7.52 3.96
N LEU A 8 10.14 7.57 2.62
CA LEU A 8 11.23 7.19 1.73
C LEU A 8 12.47 8.09 1.81
N PRO A 9 12.40 9.43 1.63
CA PRO A 9 13.57 10.29 1.78
C PRO A 9 14.26 10.12 3.13
N PHE A 10 13.48 9.95 4.21
CA PHE A 10 14.02 9.74 5.54
C PHE A 10 14.62 8.35 5.74
N LEU A 11 14.08 7.28 5.11
CA LEU A 11 14.70 5.95 5.10
C LEU A 11 16.03 5.95 4.34
N ILE A 12 16.10 6.62 3.18
CA ILE A 12 17.36 6.76 2.42
C ILE A 12 18.38 7.57 3.25
N THR A 13 17.93 8.66 3.88
CA THR A 13 18.75 9.46 4.79
C THR A 13 19.26 8.65 5.97
N ALA A 14 18.40 7.83 6.59
CA ALA A 14 18.78 6.94 7.67
C ALA A 14 19.83 5.94 7.22
N ALA A 15 19.64 5.29 6.05
CA ALA A 15 20.62 4.37 5.46
C ALA A 15 21.99 5.03 5.26
N TRP A 16 22.00 6.27 4.76
CA TRP A 16 23.22 7.06 4.60
C TRP A 16 23.88 7.43 5.94
N LEU A 17 23.10 7.86 6.93
CA LEU A 17 23.62 8.21 8.27
C LEU A 17 24.16 6.97 9.01
N PHE A 18 23.50 5.82 8.87
CA PHE A 18 24.01 4.53 9.36
C PHE A 18 25.38 4.22 8.74
N ARG A 19 25.49 4.37 7.41
CA ARG A 19 26.74 4.16 6.66
C ARG A 19 27.87 5.10 7.08
N LEU A 20 27.55 6.33 7.50
CA LEU A 20 28.51 7.32 7.98
C LEU A 20 28.83 7.18 9.47
N GLY A 21 28.08 6.36 10.23
CA GLY A 21 28.25 6.25 11.68
C GLY A 21 27.78 7.48 12.46
N LYS A 22 26.88 8.28 11.87
CA LYS A 22 26.39 9.56 12.43
C LYS A 22 25.22 9.35 13.39
N TRP A 23 25.50 8.66 14.49
CA TRP A 23 24.50 8.22 15.47
C TRP A 23 23.60 9.31 16.04
N TYR A 24 24.05 10.57 16.07
CA TYR A 24 23.28 11.68 16.64
C TYR A 24 22.18 12.20 15.69
N LEU A 25 22.34 12.03 14.37
CA LEU A 25 21.31 12.39 13.38
C LEU A 25 20.41 11.23 13.01
N THR A 26 20.91 10.00 13.16
CA THR A 26 20.16 8.77 12.88
C THR A 26 18.78 8.75 13.54
N PRO A 27 18.61 9.13 14.83
CA PRO A 27 17.30 9.15 15.46
C PRO A 27 16.26 9.97 14.72
N LEU A 28 16.64 11.16 14.26
CA LEU A 28 15.74 12.07 13.57
C LEU A 28 15.26 11.44 12.25
N ALA A 29 16.20 10.91 11.46
CA ALA A 29 15.88 10.27 10.20
C ALA A 29 15.02 9.00 10.40
N VAL A 30 15.32 8.18 11.41
CA VAL A 30 14.52 6.99 11.71
C VAL A 30 13.11 7.35 12.16
N LEU A 31 12.96 8.33 13.05
CA LEU A 31 11.64 8.75 13.54
C LEU A 31 10.77 9.31 12.41
N PHE A 32 11.32 10.18 11.55
CA PHE A 32 10.58 10.68 10.40
C PHE A 32 10.35 9.64 9.30
N ALA A 33 11.15 8.58 9.26
CA ALA A 33 10.93 7.44 8.37
C ALA A 33 9.75 6.58 8.84
N ILE A 34 9.66 6.29 10.15
CA ILE A 34 8.65 5.36 10.69
C ILE A 34 7.33 6.04 11.07
N ALA A 35 7.35 7.32 11.43
CA ALA A 35 6.16 8.04 11.87
C ALA A 35 5.04 8.14 10.79
N PRO A 36 5.36 8.35 9.50
CA PRO A 36 4.33 8.37 8.47
C PRO A 36 3.78 6.97 8.18
N ARG A 37 4.55 5.91 8.47
CA ARG A 37 4.25 4.57 7.98
C ARG A 37 4.91 3.45 8.77
N GLU A 38 4.10 2.60 9.39
CA GLU A 38 4.59 1.51 10.24
C GLU A 38 5.37 0.43 9.50
N GLU A 39 5.10 0.21 8.21
CA GLU A 39 5.85 -0.74 7.39
C GLU A 39 7.34 -0.36 7.24
N CYS A 40 7.69 0.89 7.55
CA CYS A 40 9.07 1.37 7.58
C CYS A 40 9.81 0.98 8.86
N VAL A 41 9.12 0.57 9.93
CA VAL A 41 9.70 0.09 11.20
C VAL A 41 10.69 -1.06 10.99
N PRO A 42 10.29 -2.21 10.39
CA PRO A 42 11.20 -3.32 10.12
C PRO A 42 12.34 -2.92 9.17
N MET A 43 12.09 -1.99 8.25
CA MET A 43 13.12 -1.48 7.34
C MET A 43 14.17 -0.67 8.08
N ALA A 44 13.79 0.22 9.01
CA ALA A 44 14.73 0.98 9.80
C ALA A 44 15.67 0.07 10.62
N LEU A 45 15.14 -1.01 11.20
CA LEU A 45 15.96 -2.02 11.87
C LEU A 45 16.90 -2.73 10.90
N ALA A 46 16.39 -3.20 9.76
CA ALA A 46 17.20 -3.86 8.75
C ALA A 46 18.33 -2.96 8.23
N LEU A 47 18.05 -1.68 7.98
CA LEU A 47 19.03 -0.68 7.56
C LEU A 47 20.12 -0.50 8.63
N SER A 48 19.76 -0.42 9.91
CA SER A 48 20.74 -0.26 10.99
C SER A 48 21.74 -1.42 11.05
N VAL A 49 21.29 -2.64 10.77
CA VAL A 49 22.11 -3.85 10.77
C VAL A 49 22.96 -3.92 9.50
N LEU A 50 22.37 -3.65 8.32
CA LEU A 50 23.03 -3.85 7.03
C LEU A 50 24.02 -2.74 6.67
N PHE A 51 23.77 -1.49 7.07
CA PHE A 51 24.57 -0.34 6.69
C PHE A 51 25.72 -0.11 7.68
N VAL A 52 26.71 -0.99 7.61
CA VAL A 52 27.90 -0.97 8.47
C VAL A 52 28.75 0.28 8.19
N PRO A 53 29.07 1.13 9.18
CA PRO A 53 29.97 2.27 9.03
C PRO A 53 31.44 1.88 8.88
N TYR A 54 32.15 2.56 7.98
CA TYR A 54 33.58 2.37 7.74
C TYR A 54 34.32 3.69 7.93
N TYR A 55 35.43 3.66 8.66
CA TYR A 55 36.35 4.78 8.84
C TYR A 55 37.75 4.35 8.41
N ARG A 56 38.35 5.05 7.44
CA ARG A 56 39.68 4.71 6.87
C ARG A 56 39.80 3.22 6.49
N LYS A 57 38.79 2.69 5.78
CA LYS A 57 38.66 1.27 5.36
C LYS A 57 38.53 0.24 6.49
N LYS A 58 38.46 0.65 7.77
CA LYS A 58 38.16 -0.23 8.91
C LYS A 58 36.70 -0.11 9.31
N ILE A 59 36.09 -1.21 9.72
CA ILE A 59 34.73 -1.21 10.26
C ILE A 59 34.73 -0.42 11.58
N ALA A 60 33.87 0.58 11.69
CA ALA A 60 33.67 1.34 12.91
C ALA A 60 32.69 0.59 13.84
N PHE A 61 33.13 -0.57 14.35
CA PHE A 61 32.26 -1.52 15.05
C PHE A 61 31.47 -0.91 16.21
N LYS A 62 32.11 -0.05 17.02
CA LYS A 62 31.44 0.66 18.12
C LYS A 62 30.29 1.55 17.63
N ALA A 63 30.51 2.32 16.56
CA ALA A 63 29.48 3.17 15.97
C ALA A 63 28.36 2.32 15.33
N TRP A 64 28.70 1.18 14.75
CA TRP A 64 27.73 0.24 14.19
C TRP A 64 26.80 -0.33 15.27
N VAL A 65 27.37 -0.92 16.32
CA VAL A 65 26.59 -1.48 17.44
C VAL A 65 25.73 -0.42 18.10
N PHE A 66 26.26 0.79 18.27
CA PHE A 66 25.50 1.90 18.85
C PHE A 66 24.34 2.36 17.96
N ASN A 67 24.55 2.43 16.65
CA ASN A 67 23.49 2.71 15.67
C ASN A 67 22.38 1.64 15.69
N VAL A 68 22.75 0.36 15.74
CA VAL A 68 21.78 -0.74 15.88
C VAL A 68 21.00 -0.60 17.17
N PHE A 69 21.68 -0.39 18.29
CA PHE A 69 21.04 -0.19 19.59
C PHE A 69 20.04 0.98 19.58
N ILE A 70 20.44 2.14 19.04
CA ILE A 70 19.55 3.31 18.89
C ILE A 70 18.32 2.96 18.05
N ALA A 71 18.50 2.30 16.91
CA ALA A 71 17.38 1.93 16.04
C ALA A 71 16.38 1.03 16.78
N PHE A 72 16.87 0.04 17.54
CA PHE A 72 16.03 -0.83 18.37
C PHE A 72 15.29 -0.06 19.47
N VAL A 73 15.96 0.87 20.16
CA VAL A 73 15.33 1.70 21.19
C VAL A 73 14.23 2.59 20.60
N LEU A 74 14.49 3.23 19.45
CA LEU A 74 13.52 4.10 18.79
C LEU A 74 12.31 3.33 18.27
N VAL A 75 12.55 2.19 17.63
CA VAL A 75 11.49 1.32 17.13
C VAL A 75 10.68 0.74 18.29
N GLY A 76 11.35 0.22 19.32
CA GLY A 76 10.66 -0.30 20.50
C GLY A 76 9.85 0.78 21.22
N GLY A 77 10.43 1.96 21.39
CA GLY A 77 9.74 3.13 21.97
C GLY A 77 8.54 3.57 21.15
N TYR A 78 8.68 3.64 19.83
CA TYR A 78 7.58 3.94 18.91
C TYR A 78 6.45 2.90 19.01
N LEU A 79 6.77 1.60 19.04
CA LEU A 79 5.77 0.54 19.16
C LEU A 79 5.03 0.60 20.51
N VAL A 80 5.75 0.82 21.62
CA VAL A 80 5.15 1.00 22.95
C VAL A 80 4.25 2.23 22.98
N TRP A 81 4.70 3.35 22.39
CA TRP A 81 3.92 4.56 22.28
C TRP A 81 2.66 4.34 21.43
N ALA A 82 2.80 3.74 20.25
CA ALA A 82 1.69 3.46 19.34
C ALA A 82 0.65 2.55 20.00
N GLU A 83 1.07 1.48 20.67
CA GLU A 83 0.14 0.59 21.38
C GLU A 83 -0.56 1.28 22.56
N ARG A 84 0.13 2.18 23.26
CA ARG A 84 -0.43 2.90 24.41
C ARG A 84 -1.50 3.92 24.01
N TYR A 85 -1.29 4.65 22.92
CA TYR A 85 -2.17 5.75 22.50
C TYR A 85 -3.15 5.35 21.39
N TYR A 86 -2.82 4.32 20.61
CA TYR A 86 -3.63 3.78 19.52
C TYR A 86 -3.73 2.25 19.63
N PRO A 87 -4.37 1.71 20.69
CA PRO A 87 -4.35 0.29 20.96
C PRO A 87 -5.05 -0.50 19.85
N ILE A 88 -4.45 -1.63 19.45
CA ILE A 88 -4.98 -2.56 18.44
C ILE A 88 -6.44 -2.89 18.67
N ALA A 89 -6.81 -3.16 19.93
CA ALA A 89 -8.15 -3.62 20.29
C ALA A 89 -9.24 -2.57 20.04
N THR A 90 -8.87 -1.29 19.95
CA THR A 90 -9.80 -0.16 19.94
C THR A 90 -9.67 0.77 18.75
N SER A 91 -8.52 0.77 18.05
CA SER A 91 -8.22 1.79 17.04
C SER A 91 -8.98 1.61 15.72
N GLY A 92 -9.58 0.43 15.47
CA GLY A 92 -10.36 0.16 14.24
C GLY A 92 -9.59 0.32 12.93
N HIS A 93 -8.29 0.65 13.02
CA HIS A 93 -7.39 0.84 11.91
C HIS A 93 -6.62 -0.46 11.71
N ASP A 94 -6.75 -1.05 10.53
CA ASP A 94 -5.97 -2.24 10.19
C ASP A 94 -4.49 -1.82 10.04
N MET A 95 -3.62 -2.39 10.86
CA MET A 95 -2.19 -2.10 10.93
C MET A 95 -1.44 -3.34 10.41
N PRO A 96 -0.97 -3.35 9.14
CA PRO A 96 -0.33 -4.50 8.52
C PRO A 96 0.86 -5.06 9.30
N LEU A 97 1.68 -4.21 9.94
CA LEU A 97 2.78 -4.67 10.79
C LEU A 97 2.26 -5.41 12.02
N GLN A 98 1.18 -4.92 12.62
CA GLN A 98 0.57 -5.57 13.78
C GLN A 98 -0.07 -6.91 13.41
N ASN A 99 -0.68 -7.03 12.23
CA ASN A 99 -1.17 -8.32 11.71
C ASN A 99 -0.03 -9.31 11.49
N ALA A 100 1.07 -8.85 10.89
CA ALA A 100 2.26 -9.66 10.71
C ALA A 100 2.86 -10.10 12.06
N VAL A 101 2.95 -9.20 13.05
CA VAL A 101 3.44 -9.52 14.40
C VAL A 101 2.46 -10.42 15.17
N GLY A 102 1.16 -10.25 14.96
CA GLY A 102 0.12 -11.13 15.48
C GLY A 102 0.31 -12.56 14.99
N SER A 103 0.69 -12.75 13.72
CA SER A 103 1.05 -14.05 13.18
C SER A 103 2.28 -14.65 13.88
N LEU A 104 3.30 -13.83 14.21
CA LEU A 104 4.47 -14.27 14.98
C LEU A 104 4.06 -14.84 16.35
N ARG A 105 3.10 -14.23 17.05
CA ARG A 105 2.64 -14.73 18.37
C ARG A 105 2.06 -16.15 18.31
N SER A 106 1.52 -16.56 17.17
CA SER A 106 1.03 -17.93 16.97
C SER A 106 2.14 -18.98 16.88
N GLY A 107 3.40 -18.55 16.79
CA GLY A 107 4.58 -19.39 16.54
C GLY A 107 4.66 -19.90 15.10
N THR A 108 3.76 -19.45 14.24
CA THR A 108 3.63 -19.90 12.85
C THR A 108 3.45 -18.69 11.94
N ILE A 109 4.35 -18.52 10.97
CA ILE A 109 4.20 -17.50 9.92
C ILE A 109 3.69 -18.18 8.66
N PHE A 110 2.56 -17.70 8.16
CA PHE A 110 1.97 -18.14 6.90
C PHE A 110 2.39 -17.18 5.80
N LEU A 111 3.14 -17.65 4.80
CA LEU A 111 3.55 -16.80 3.67
C LEU A 111 2.53 -16.89 2.53
N GLU A 112 1.28 -16.51 2.77
CA GLU A 112 0.21 -16.54 1.76
C GLU A 112 0.59 -15.76 0.49
N GLY A 113 1.36 -14.69 0.64
CA GLY A 113 1.89 -13.91 -0.49
C GLY A 113 2.84 -14.69 -1.42
N TRP A 114 3.37 -15.84 -1.00
CA TRP A 114 4.22 -16.69 -1.84
C TRP A 114 3.56 -17.08 -3.16
N LEU A 115 2.23 -17.25 -3.14
CA LEU A 115 1.45 -17.57 -4.33
C LEU A 115 1.52 -16.47 -5.42
N TYR A 116 1.98 -15.28 -5.05
CA TYR A 116 2.11 -14.10 -5.92
C TYR A 116 3.58 -13.78 -6.24
N LEU A 117 4.53 -14.65 -5.89
CA LEU A 117 5.97 -14.43 -6.10
C LEU A 117 6.29 -14.08 -7.55
N ASN A 118 5.80 -14.88 -8.50
CA ASN A 118 6.06 -14.71 -9.94
C ASN A 118 5.23 -13.61 -10.61
N ARG A 119 4.48 -12.83 -9.82
CA ARG A 119 3.65 -11.72 -10.31
C ARG A 119 3.98 -10.47 -9.52
N PHE A 120 3.22 -10.18 -8.47
CA PHE A 120 3.35 -8.97 -7.66
C PHE A 120 4.79 -8.69 -7.24
N TYR A 121 5.46 -9.67 -6.62
CA TYR A 121 6.80 -9.47 -6.10
C TYR A 121 7.86 -9.51 -7.19
N ALA A 122 7.74 -10.39 -8.18
CA ALA A 122 8.60 -10.38 -9.35
C ALA A 122 8.54 -9.02 -10.04
N TYR A 123 7.36 -8.42 -10.20
CA TYR A 123 7.21 -7.12 -10.86
C TYR A 123 7.89 -5.96 -10.14
N ILE A 124 8.01 -6.01 -8.81
CA ILE A 124 8.81 -5.02 -8.06
C ILE A 124 10.30 -5.07 -8.47
N TRP A 125 10.78 -6.25 -8.89
CA TRP A 125 12.20 -6.49 -9.16
C TRP A 125 12.54 -6.66 -10.64
N VAL A 126 11.65 -7.14 -11.49
CA VAL A 126 11.97 -7.67 -12.82
C VAL A 126 12.32 -6.61 -13.89
N PRO A 127 11.62 -5.47 -14.02
CA PRO A 127 11.94 -4.48 -15.05
C PRO A 127 13.34 -3.88 -14.92
N LEU A 128 13.98 -4.00 -13.75
CA LEU A 128 15.24 -3.30 -13.46
C LEU A 128 16.26 -4.15 -12.67
N GLY A 129 15.87 -5.31 -12.15
CA GLY A 129 16.58 -6.07 -11.12
C GLY A 129 17.88 -6.73 -11.56
N LEU A 130 18.16 -6.84 -12.87
CA LEU A 130 19.46 -7.31 -13.33
C LEU A 130 20.60 -6.40 -12.84
N PHE A 131 20.37 -5.08 -12.78
CA PHE A 131 21.34 -4.16 -12.19
C PHE A 131 21.38 -4.28 -10.67
N ALA A 132 20.26 -4.59 -10.01
CA ALA A 132 20.21 -4.72 -8.55
C ALA A 132 21.19 -5.77 -8.01
N PHE A 133 21.52 -6.81 -8.78
CA PHE A 133 22.54 -7.82 -8.43
C PHE A 133 23.93 -7.24 -8.18
N PHE A 134 24.23 -6.06 -8.72
CA PHE A 134 25.52 -5.38 -8.50
C PHE A 134 25.51 -4.48 -7.25
N ALA A 135 24.36 -4.32 -6.60
CA ALA A 135 24.23 -3.62 -5.31
C ALA A 135 23.24 -4.31 -4.37
N PRO A 136 23.36 -5.63 -4.13
CA PRO A 136 22.32 -6.42 -3.45
C PRO A 136 22.03 -5.91 -2.04
N TRP A 137 23.05 -5.37 -1.35
CA TRP A 137 22.95 -4.77 -0.03
C TRP A 137 21.96 -3.59 0.05
N VAL A 138 21.78 -2.86 -1.06
CA VAL A 138 20.82 -1.75 -1.14
C VAL A 138 19.41 -2.28 -1.33
N GLY A 139 19.24 -3.41 -2.02
CA GLY A 139 17.95 -4.05 -2.25
C GLY A 139 17.45 -4.92 -1.08
N LEU A 140 18.32 -5.38 -0.19
CA LEU A 140 17.94 -6.24 0.95
C LEU A 140 16.79 -5.69 1.82
N PRO A 141 16.73 -4.39 2.17
CA PRO A 141 15.60 -3.82 2.90
C PRO A 141 14.26 -3.98 2.16
N ALA A 142 14.25 -3.85 0.83
CA ALA A 142 13.06 -4.07 0.01
C ALA A 142 12.64 -5.54 0.02
N LEU A 143 13.60 -6.48 -0.04
CA LEU A 143 13.31 -7.92 0.06
C LEU A 143 12.70 -8.26 1.44
N ALA A 144 13.24 -7.70 2.52
CA ALA A 144 12.70 -7.88 3.86
C ALA A 144 11.25 -7.36 3.96
N LEU A 145 10.96 -6.20 3.38
CA LEU A 145 9.60 -5.68 3.32
C LEU A 145 8.68 -6.58 2.44
N CYS A 146 9.17 -7.10 1.31
CA CYS A 146 8.42 -8.08 0.52
C CYS A 146 8.07 -9.33 1.33
N PHE A 147 9.01 -9.88 2.11
CA PHE A 147 8.75 -11.05 2.96
C PHE A 147 7.74 -10.75 4.07
N LEU A 148 7.85 -9.59 4.71
CA LEU A 148 6.84 -9.15 5.68
C LEU A 148 5.47 -9.03 5.02
N HIS A 149 5.41 -8.40 3.85
CA HIS A 149 4.19 -8.25 3.07
C HIS A 149 3.63 -9.61 2.63
N MET A 150 4.46 -10.63 2.41
CA MET A 150 4.01 -12.00 2.15
C MET A 150 3.38 -12.69 3.37
N SER A 151 3.71 -12.24 4.59
CA SER A 151 3.22 -12.83 5.84
C SER A 151 1.85 -12.32 6.30
N VAL A 152 1.38 -11.22 5.72
CA VAL A 152 0.04 -10.66 6.04
C VAL A 152 -1.03 -11.46 5.28
N PRO A 153 -2.20 -11.78 5.84
CA PRO A 153 -3.25 -12.45 5.07
C PRO A 153 -3.86 -11.55 3.98
N GLU A 154 -4.43 -12.13 2.93
CA GLU A 154 -5.17 -11.35 1.92
C GLU A 154 -6.40 -10.66 2.55
N GLY A 155 -6.67 -9.40 2.15
CA GLY A 155 -7.81 -8.61 2.66
C GLY A 155 -7.53 -7.78 3.91
N HIS A 156 -6.34 -7.90 4.51
CA HIS A 156 -5.90 -7.10 5.67
C HIS A 156 -5.03 -5.90 5.26
N GLY A 157 -5.59 -4.96 4.50
CA GLY A 157 -4.86 -3.77 4.03
C GLY A 157 -3.73 -4.05 3.04
N VAL A 158 -3.60 -5.30 2.56
CA VAL A 158 -2.57 -5.74 1.62
C VAL A 158 -3.21 -6.25 0.34
N ASP A 159 -2.93 -5.58 -0.78
CA ASP A 159 -3.38 -5.99 -2.12
C ASP A 159 -2.20 -6.51 -2.95
N ARG A 160 -2.31 -7.77 -3.39
CA ARG A 160 -1.30 -8.48 -4.21
C ARG A 160 -1.70 -8.62 -5.69
N SER A 161 -2.77 -7.97 -6.09
CA SER A 161 -3.24 -7.82 -7.46
C SER A 161 -3.00 -6.44 -8.03
N TRP A 162 -2.28 -5.56 -7.31
CA TRP A 162 -2.08 -4.15 -7.67
C TRP A 162 -3.36 -3.31 -7.81
N GLY A 163 -4.54 -3.88 -7.58
CA GLY A 163 -5.85 -3.24 -7.73
C GLY A 163 -6.31 -2.39 -6.53
N GLY A 164 -5.45 -2.17 -5.53
CA GLY A 164 -5.84 -1.63 -4.22
C GLY A 164 -4.66 -1.09 -3.40
N HIS A 165 -4.53 -1.50 -2.13
CA HIS A 165 -3.55 -0.98 -1.16
C HIS A 165 -2.09 -1.44 -1.45
N CYS A 166 -1.61 -1.34 -2.69
CA CYS A 166 -0.23 -1.68 -3.06
C CYS A 166 0.79 -0.60 -2.67
N HIS A 167 0.33 0.59 -2.28
CA HIS A 167 1.19 1.72 -1.91
C HIS A 167 2.05 1.47 -0.66
N HIS A 168 1.68 0.50 0.19
CA HIS A 168 2.52 0.04 1.31
C HIS A 168 3.86 -0.56 0.85
N MET A 169 3.97 -0.94 -0.43
CA MET A 169 5.22 -1.43 -1.04
C MET A 169 6.05 -0.32 -1.69
N ALA A 170 5.63 0.95 -1.63
CA ALA A 170 6.39 2.07 -2.17
C ALA A 170 7.84 2.16 -1.62
N PRO A 171 8.10 1.93 -0.31
CA PRO A 171 9.48 1.88 0.18
C PRO A 171 10.30 0.74 -0.45
N ALA A 172 9.70 -0.45 -0.65
CA ALA A 172 10.37 -1.56 -1.31
C ALA A 172 10.72 -1.22 -2.76
N ALA A 173 9.78 -0.64 -3.51
CA ALA A 173 10.01 -0.20 -4.87
C ALA A 173 11.16 0.81 -4.95
N ALA A 174 11.25 1.74 -4.01
CA ALA A 174 12.29 2.74 -4.02
C ALA A 174 13.69 2.21 -3.64
N PHE A 175 13.79 1.29 -2.67
CA PHE A 175 15.06 0.60 -2.39
C PHE A 175 15.47 -0.33 -3.54
N ALA A 176 14.51 -0.92 -4.25
CA ALA A 176 14.79 -1.61 -5.50
C ALA A 176 15.39 -0.61 -6.51
N VAL A 177 14.73 0.51 -6.79
CA VAL A 177 15.25 1.57 -7.70
C VAL A 177 16.65 2.04 -7.28
N ALA A 178 16.89 2.30 -6.00
CA ALA A 178 18.22 2.69 -5.50
C ALA A 178 19.27 1.59 -5.73
N SER A 179 18.91 0.33 -5.48
CA SER A 179 19.77 -0.83 -5.74
C SER A 179 20.12 -0.94 -7.22
N ILE A 180 19.16 -0.64 -8.08
CA ILE A 180 19.29 -0.67 -9.53
C ILE A 180 20.20 0.46 -9.99
N SER A 181 19.99 1.69 -9.54
CA SER A 181 20.83 2.84 -9.92
C SER A 181 22.29 2.66 -9.48
N ILE A 182 22.52 2.23 -8.24
CA ILE A 182 23.87 1.98 -7.73
C ILE A 182 24.51 0.78 -8.45
N GLY A 183 23.73 -0.26 -8.70
CA GLY A 183 24.18 -1.43 -9.44
C GLY A 183 24.57 -1.10 -10.88
N GLY A 184 23.74 -0.34 -11.59
CA GLY A 184 24.01 0.16 -12.93
C GLY A 184 25.27 1.02 -12.99
N TYR A 185 25.45 1.93 -12.02
CA TYR A 185 26.70 2.69 -11.90
C TYR A 185 27.92 1.78 -11.72
N ARG A 186 27.83 0.76 -10.86
CA ARG A 186 28.92 -0.21 -10.65
C ARG A 186 29.21 -1.04 -11.90
N CYS A 187 28.19 -1.45 -12.64
CA CYS A 187 28.37 -2.11 -13.94
C CYS A 187 29.15 -1.21 -14.91
N ILE A 188 28.72 0.06 -15.04
CA ILE A 188 29.38 1.05 -15.91
C ILE A 188 30.86 1.22 -15.53
N GLN A 189 31.18 1.23 -14.23
CA GLN A 189 32.56 1.33 -13.74
C GLN A 189 33.38 0.06 -13.97
N PHE A 190 32.78 -1.13 -13.85
CA PHE A 190 33.48 -2.42 -13.90
C PHE A 190 33.99 -2.77 -15.30
N PHE A 191 33.19 -2.55 -16.34
CA PHE A 191 33.60 -2.85 -17.72
C PHE A 191 34.46 -1.70 -18.23
N ARG A 192 35.77 -1.86 -18.49
CA ARG A 192 36.67 -0.79 -19.00
C ARG A 192 36.72 -0.67 -20.53
N TRP A 193 35.90 -1.44 -21.26
CA TRP A 193 35.95 -1.57 -22.73
C TRP A 193 34.71 -0.92 -23.39
N GLY A 194 34.94 0.10 -24.22
CA GLY A 194 33.92 1.08 -24.66
C GLY A 194 32.67 0.53 -25.35
N TRP A 195 32.80 -0.47 -26.23
CA TRP A 195 31.66 -0.97 -27.03
C TRP A 195 30.81 -2.01 -26.28
N LEU A 196 31.42 -2.87 -25.45
CA LEU A 196 30.70 -3.79 -24.57
C LEU A 196 29.85 -3.04 -23.54
N ARG A 197 30.31 -1.86 -23.05
CA ARG A 197 29.52 -0.98 -22.17
C ARG A 197 28.22 -0.56 -22.84
N MET A 198 28.33 -0.11 -24.08
CA MET A 198 27.19 0.37 -24.85
C MET A 198 26.22 -0.77 -25.13
N LEU A 199 26.72 -1.95 -25.52
CA LEU A 199 25.88 -3.09 -25.85
C LEU A 199 25.15 -3.65 -24.62
N LEU A 200 25.84 -3.79 -23.48
CA LEU A 200 25.21 -4.23 -22.22
C LEU A 200 24.21 -3.18 -21.72
N GLY A 201 24.58 -1.90 -21.74
CA GLY A 201 23.69 -0.80 -21.37
C GLY A 201 22.43 -0.76 -22.23
N ILE A 202 22.57 -0.84 -23.56
CA ILE A 202 21.44 -0.92 -24.50
C ILE A 202 20.60 -2.16 -24.22
N THR A 203 21.22 -3.33 -24.04
CA THR A 203 20.48 -4.57 -23.76
C THR A 203 19.64 -4.45 -22.49
N MET A 204 20.22 -3.90 -21.43
CA MET A 204 19.54 -3.75 -20.14
C MET A 204 18.47 -2.67 -20.18
N ILE A 205 18.70 -1.54 -20.88
CA ILE A 205 17.69 -0.51 -21.10
C ILE A 205 16.55 -1.06 -21.96
N SER A 206 16.85 -1.75 -23.07
CA SER A 206 15.86 -2.37 -23.94
C SER A 206 15.04 -3.42 -23.20
N TRP A 207 15.67 -4.25 -22.36
CA TRP A 207 14.99 -5.20 -21.50
C TRP A 207 14.07 -4.51 -20.49
N ALA A 208 14.56 -3.45 -19.82
CA ALA A 208 13.78 -2.67 -18.88
C ALA A 208 12.59 -1.97 -19.53
N SER A 209 12.81 -1.35 -20.68
CA SER A 209 11.78 -0.69 -21.49
C SER A 209 10.74 -1.68 -22.00
N TRP A 210 11.16 -2.87 -22.47
CA TRP A 210 10.24 -3.93 -22.89
C TRP A 210 9.36 -4.40 -21.72
N TRP A 211 9.96 -4.58 -20.53
CA TRP A 211 9.20 -4.90 -19.33
C TRP A 211 8.24 -3.79 -18.95
N TRP A 212 8.67 -2.53 -18.93
CA TRP A 212 7.82 -1.40 -18.61
C TRP A 212 6.66 -1.26 -19.60
N TYR A 213 6.93 -1.45 -20.89
CA TYR A 213 5.91 -1.47 -21.94
C TYR A 213 4.91 -2.61 -21.72
N SER A 214 5.40 -3.83 -21.52
CA SER A 214 4.56 -5.00 -21.21
C SER A 214 3.71 -4.78 -19.96
N TRP A 215 4.29 -4.18 -18.92
CA TRP A 215 3.63 -3.85 -17.66
C TRP A 215 2.58 -2.76 -17.84
N SER A 216 2.90 -1.72 -18.60
CA SER A 216 1.95 -0.65 -18.91
C SER A 216 0.76 -1.18 -19.69
N GLY A 217 0.99 -2.09 -20.65
CA GLY A 217 -0.08 -2.78 -21.36
C GLY A 217 -0.90 -3.69 -20.45
N TYR A 218 -0.26 -4.33 -19.46
CA TYR A 218 -0.94 -5.20 -18.50
C TYR A 218 -1.81 -4.43 -17.49
N TYR A 219 -1.30 -3.31 -16.97
CA TYR A 219 -1.99 -2.44 -16.01
C TYR A 219 -2.83 -1.35 -16.67
N ASN A 220 -2.95 -1.39 -18.00
CA ASN A 220 -3.74 -0.43 -18.75
C ASN A 220 -3.29 1.01 -18.52
N LEU A 221 -1.98 1.20 -18.34
CA LEU A 221 -1.37 2.51 -18.15
C LEU A 221 -1.04 3.09 -19.52
N ILE A 222 -1.53 4.29 -19.78
CA ILE A 222 -1.12 5.08 -20.93
C ILE A 222 0.27 5.66 -20.63
N LEU A 223 1.29 5.17 -21.33
CA LEU A 223 2.63 5.73 -21.25
C LEU A 223 2.63 7.09 -21.95
N SER A 224 2.59 8.15 -21.15
CA SER A 224 2.64 9.53 -21.64
C SER A 224 3.67 10.33 -20.86
N THR A 225 4.36 11.24 -21.56
CA THR A 225 5.26 12.22 -20.96
C THR A 225 4.51 13.46 -20.47
N THR A 226 3.25 13.61 -20.86
CA THR A 226 2.35 14.70 -20.45
C THR A 226 1.05 14.13 -19.85
N PRO A 227 0.38 14.85 -18.93
CA PRO A 227 -0.97 14.48 -18.53
C PRO A 227 -1.88 14.37 -19.75
N GLN A 228 -2.66 13.29 -19.83
CA GLN A 228 -3.65 13.06 -20.88
C GLN A 228 -5.05 13.19 -20.26
N GLU A 229 -5.97 13.84 -20.97
CA GLU A 229 -7.38 13.82 -20.59
C GLU A 229 -7.97 12.43 -20.88
N ALA A 230 -8.82 11.94 -19.99
CA ALA A 230 -9.48 10.66 -20.18
C ALA A 230 -10.61 10.79 -21.19
N GLU A 231 -10.74 9.81 -22.09
CA GLU A 231 -11.85 9.75 -23.07
C GLU A 231 -13.21 9.60 -22.39
N TRP A 232 -13.24 9.05 -21.18
CA TRP A 232 -14.42 8.96 -20.35
C TRP A 232 -14.11 9.34 -18.90
N GLU A 233 -14.94 10.19 -18.33
CA GLU A 233 -14.87 10.57 -16.91
C GLU A 233 -16.05 9.92 -16.16
N HIS A 234 -15.73 9.17 -15.11
CA HIS A 234 -16.76 8.53 -14.28
C HIS A 234 -17.57 9.62 -13.54
N PRO A 235 -18.93 9.55 -13.49
CA PRO A 235 -19.79 10.60 -12.92
C PRO A 235 -19.41 11.11 -11.53
N ALA A 236 -18.92 10.21 -10.66
CA ALA A 236 -18.42 10.60 -9.35
C ALA A 236 -17.25 11.61 -9.37
N TRP A 237 -16.39 11.60 -10.40
CA TRP A 237 -15.33 12.61 -10.59
C TRP A 237 -15.92 13.93 -11.08
N THR A 238 -16.87 13.89 -12.02
CA THR A 238 -17.60 15.08 -12.47
C THR A 238 -18.30 15.78 -11.31
N LEU A 239 -18.96 15.03 -10.43
CA LEU A 239 -19.61 15.57 -9.23
C LEU A 239 -18.59 16.05 -8.18
N SER A 240 -17.43 15.40 -8.04
CA SER A 240 -16.44 15.82 -7.05
C SER A 240 -15.80 17.17 -7.37
N LYS A 241 -15.68 17.52 -8.66
CA LYS A 241 -15.22 18.84 -9.12
C LYS A 241 -16.14 19.99 -8.66
N LYS A 242 -17.40 19.69 -8.31
CA LYS A 242 -18.41 20.69 -7.94
C LYS A 242 -18.54 20.88 -6.43
N LEU A 243 -17.82 20.07 -5.64
CA LEU A 243 -17.75 20.23 -4.20
C LEU A 243 -17.00 21.52 -3.82
N PRO A 244 -17.46 22.26 -2.79
CA PRO A 244 -16.73 23.40 -2.27
C PRO A 244 -15.41 22.94 -1.62
N GLN A 245 -14.38 23.79 -1.61
CA GLN A 245 -13.03 23.42 -1.15
C GLN A 245 -12.97 22.98 0.32
N ASP A 246 -13.89 23.45 1.15
CA ASP A 246 -14.03 23.11 2.56
C ASP A 246 -14.96 21.92 2.81
N ALA A 247 -15.47 21.27 1.75
CA ALA A 247 -16.29 20.08 1.88
C ALA A 247 -15.53 18.94 2.57
N VAL A 248 -16.27 18.17 3.36
CA VAL A 248 -15.86 16.85 3.85
C VAL A 248 -16.73 15.82 3.13
N PRO A 249 -16.30 15.31 1.96
CA PRO A 249 -17.13 14.40 1.18
C PRO A 249 -17.08 12.96 1.69
N VAL A 250 -18.22 12.27 1.52
CA VAL A 250 -18.35 10.82 1.70
C VAL A 250 -18.62 10.16 0.36
N VAL A 251 -17.94 9.06 0.06
CA VAL A 251 -18.13 8.28 -1.18
C VAL A 251 -18.10 6.79 -0.89
N SER A 252 -18.27 5.93 -1.91
CA SER A 252 -17.97 4.50 -1.73
C SER A 252 -16.47 4.24 -1.80
N THR A 253 -15.98 3.14 -1.23
CA THR A 253 -14.57 2.73 -1.36
C THR A 253 -14.15 2.63 -2.83
N LEU A 254 -15.04 2.19 -3.73
CA LEU A 254 -14.78 2.14 -5.18
C LEU A 254 -14.53 3.52 -5.81
N ASN A 255 -15.07 4.59 -5.22
CA ASN A 255 -14.96 5.96 -5.72
C ASN A 255 -14.06 6.84 -4.85
N SER A 256 -13.33 6.25 -3.90
CA SER A 256 -12.49 6.96 -2.94
C SER A 256 -11.46 7.89 -3.60
N ILE A 257 -10.93 7.49 -4.76
CA ILE A 257 -9.95 8.28 -5.51
C ILE A 257 -10.56 9.63 -5.96
N ALA A 258 -11.85 9.68 -6.30
CA ALA A 258 -12.52 10.89 -6.81
C ALA A 258 -12.54 12.06 -5.80
N VAL A 259 -12.35 11.77 -4.50
CA VAL A 259 -12.35 12.76 -3.41
C VAL A 259 -11.05 12.75 -2.61
N SER A 260 -10.00 12.17 -3.19
CA SER A 260 -8.69 12.03 -2.53
C SER A 260 -7.90 13.35 -2.43
N ASN A 261 -8.32 14.37 -3.17
CA ASN A 261 -7.75 15.72 -3.14
C ASN A 261 -8.25 16.57 -1.94
N PHE A 262 -9.26 16.12 -1.21
CA PHE A 262 -9.78 16.84 -0.04
C PHE A 262 -8.93 16.54 1.22
N PRO A 263 -8.68 17.54 2.09
CA PRO A 263 -7.94 17.33 3.34
C PRO A 263 -8.58 16.27 4.26
N ARG A 264 -9.91 16.12 4.16
CA ARG A 264 -10.68 15.14 4.91
C ARG A 264 -11.79 14.58 4.02
N SER A 265 -11.83 13.27 3.88
CA SER A 265 -12.90 12.55 3.16
C SER A 265 -13.10 11.17 3.77
N TYR A 266 -14.26 10.57 3.51
CA TYR A 266 -14.66 9.28 4.06
C TYR A 266 -15.25 8.35 3.01
N THR A 267 -15.21 7.06 3.32
CA THR A 267 -15.89 6.00 2.58
C THR A 267 -17.02 5.43 3.44
N TYR A 268 -18.25 5.47 2.94
CA TYR A 268 -19.42 5.07 3.73
C TYR A 268 -19.47 3.58 4.01
N ASP A 269 -18.84 2.75 3.18
CA ASP A 269 -18.77 1.30 3.29
C ASP A 269 -17.52 0.79 4.03
N GLU A 270 -16.66 1.69 4.53
CA GLU A 270 -15.44 1.31 5.24
C GLU A 270 -15.01 2.37 6.27
N SER A 271 -14.38 3.46 5.83
CA SER A 271 -13.61 4.36 6.71
C SER A 271 -14.45 5.24 7.63
N LEU A 272 -15.70 5.53 7.27
CA LEU A 272 -16.59 6.33 8.11
C LEU A 272 -16.87 5.63 9.45
N TYR A 273 -17.13 4.32 9.42
CA TYR A 273 -17.42 3.56 10.62
C TYR A 273 -16.17 3.12 11.40
N SER A 274 -15.02 3.01 10.75
CA SER A 274 -13.77 2.70 11.44
C SER A 274 -13.19 3.93 12.14
N LYS A 275 -13.21 5.10 11.49
CA LYS A 275 -12.60 6.33 12.00
C LYS A 275 -13.56 7.17 12.86
N GLU A 276 -14.87 7.10 12.61
CA GLU A 276 -15.87 7.97 13.25
C GLU A 276 -17.10 7.15 13.70
N ARG A 277 -16.86 6.03 14.38
CA ARG A 277 -17.84 4.98 14.73
C ARG A 277 -19.18 5.46 15.30
N HIS A 278 -19.18 6.58 16.02
CA HIS A 278 -20.35 7.11 16.72
C HIS A 278 -20.94 8.38 16.09
N LYS A 279 -20.33 8.89 15.01
CA LYS A 279 -20.76 10.15 14.41
C LYS A 279 -21.43 9.97 13.05
N GLY A 280 -21.11 8.91 12.30
CA GLY A 280 -21.75 8.64 11.01
C GLY A 280 -21.61 9.82 10.04
N LEU A 281 -22.65 10.16 9.29
CA LEU A 281 -22.64 11.29 8.35
C LEU A 281 -22.48 12.66 9.02
N ALA A 282 -22.60 12.79 10.34
CA ALA A 282 -22.44 14.06 11.05
C ALA A 282 -21.03 14.67 10.94
N VAL A 283 -20.00 13.88 10.59
CA VAL A 283 -18.63 14.38 10.35
C VAL A 283 -18.40 14.94 8.96
N ALA A 284 -19.38 14.77 8.08
CA ALA A 284 -19.30 15.13 6.69
C ALA A 284 -20.33 16.22 6.34
N THR A 285 -20.15 16.81 5.17
CA THR A 285 -21.01 17.86 4.64
C THR A 285 -21.73 17.42 3.37
N HIS A 286 -21.11 16.52 2.61
CA HIS A 286 -21.55 16.13 1.28
C HIS A 286 -21.36 14.63 1.09
N MET A 287 -22.15 14.05 0.19
CA MET A 287 -22.00 12.65 -0.19
C MET A 287 -22.23 12.46 -1.68
N ILE A 288 -21.33 11.73 -2.33
CA ILE A 288 -21.51 11.25 -3.71
C ILE A 288 -21.80 9.75 -3.65
N PHE A 289 -22.98 9.37 -4.11
CA PHE A 289 -23.42 7.98 -4.06
C PHE A 289 -24.20 7.54 -5.29
N ASP A 290 -24.27 6.24 -5.50
CA ASP A 290 -25.03 5.61 -6.58
C ASP A 290 -26.47 5.42 -6.10
N LYS A 291 -27.43 6.11 -6.72
CA LYS A 291 -28.86 6.09 -6.32
C LYS A 291 -29.52 4.73 -6.50
N ARG A 292 -28.91 3.81 -7.25
CA ARG A 292 -29.34 2.41 -7.32
C ARG A 292 -29.08 1.66 -6.01
N LYS A 293 -28.33 2.24 -5.06
CA LYS A 293 -28.16 1.71 -3.71
C LYS A 293 -29.21 2.34 -2.79
N GLU A 294 -30.43 1.83 -2.86
CA GLU A 294 -31.59 2.32 -2.08
C GLU A 294 -31.26 2.54 -0.60
N LYS A 295 -30.58 1.58 0.05
CA LYS A 295 -30.16 1.73 1.47
C LYS A 295 -29.21 2.89 1.75
N VAL A 296 -28.43 3.30 0.75
CA VAL A 296 -27.57 4.48 0.85
C VAL A 296 -28.43 5.73 0.75
N LEU A 297 -29.32 5.78 -0.24
CA LEU A 297 -30.27 6.88 -0.42
C LEU A 297 -31.14 7.09 0.82
N GLU A 298 -31.81 6.04 1.29
CA GLU A 298 -32.66 6.03 2.50
C GLU A 298 -31.92 6.53 3.75
N TRP A 299 -30.61 6.30 3.82
CA TRP A 299 -29.82 6.74 4.96
C TRP A 299 -29.47 8.22 4.85
N VAL A 300 -29.04 8.68 3.68
CA VAL A 300 -28.68 10.10 3.47
C VAL A 300 -29.92 10.98 3.55
N GLU A 301 -31.08 10.53 3.06
CA GLU A 301 -32.37 11.25 3.15
C GLU A 301 -32.84 11.52 4.60
N ARG A 302 -32.34 10.75 5.57
CA ARG A 302 -32.64 10.97 7.01
C ARG A 302 -31.82 12.09 7.63
N MET A 303 -30.83 12.63 6.92
CA MET A 303 -30.04 13.74 7.42
C MET A 303 -30.88 15.02 7.43
N PRO A 304 -30.90 15.77 8.56
CA PRO A 304 -31.64 17.02 8.61
C PRO A 304 -31.11 18.04 7.59
N GLY A 305 -32.02 18.62 6.81
CA GLY A 305 -31.65 19.55 5.72
C GLY A 305 -31.07 18.85 4.50
N PHE A 306 -31.29 17.53 4.35
CA PHE A 306 -30.95 16.81 3.13
C PHE A 306 -31.49 17.54 1.88
N SER A 307 -30.60 17.74 0.93
CA SER A 307 -30.95 18.21 -0.40
C SER A 307 -30.01 17.61 -1.44
N ILE A 308 -30.58 17.27 -2.59
CA ILE A 308 -29.80 16.91 -3.78
C ILE A 308 -29.27 18.20 -4.39
N VAL A 309 -27.94 18.31 -4.45
CA VAL A 309 -27.27 19.44 -5.10
C VAL A 309 -27.28 19.21 -6.61
N GLU A 310 -26.94 17.99 -7.03
CA GLU A 310 -26.87 17.64 -8.45
C GLU A 310 -26.92 16.13 -8.68
N GLU A 311 -27.34 15.74 -9.88
CA GLU A 311 -27.31 14.37 -10.35
C GLU A 311 -26.52 14.27 -11.66
N GLU A 312 -25.73 13.22 -11.78
CA GLU A 312 -25.01 12.85 -13.00
C GLU A 312 -25.25 11.35 -13.22
N ASP A 313 -26.10 11.02 -14.19
CA ASP A 313 -26.56 9.67 -14.47
C ASP A 313 -27.18 9.00 -13.20
N VAL A 314 -26.63 7.88 -12.73
CA VAL A 314 -27.03 7.19 -11.51
C VAL A 314 -26.36 7.74 -10.26
N PHE A 315 -25.44 8.70 -10.37
CA PHE A 315 -24.77 9.30 -9.22
C PHE A 315 -25.44 10.58 -8.78
N VAL A 316 -25.53 10.74 -7.46
CA VAL A 316 -26.14 11.88 -6.80
C VAL A 316 -25.10 12.52 -5.90
N LEU A 317 -24.97 13.84 -6.01
CA LEU A 317 -24.30 14.68 -5.03
C LEU A 317 -25.36 15.24 -4.08
N ALA A 318 -25.33 14.80 -2.84
CA ALA A 318 -26.19 15.30 -1.78
C ALA A 318 -25.42 16.14 -0.77
N THR A 319 -26.13 17.04 -0.11
CA THR A 319 -25.68 17.84 1.02
C THR A 319 -26.72 17.83 2.13
N TRP A 320 -26.34 18.27 3.32
CA TRP A 320 -27.22 18.40 4.48
C TRP A 320 -26.70 19.50 5.41
N ASN A 321 -27.49 19.85 6.43
CA ASN A 321 -27.06 20.85 7.42
C ASN A 321 -25.81 20.34 8.17
N PRO A 322 -24.67 21.06 8.10
CA PRO A 322 -23.45 20.64 8.76
C PRO A 322 -23.65 20.47 10.28
N LYS A 323 -22.92 19.53 10.89
CA LYS A 323 -22.95 19.24 12.33
C LYS A 323 -24.30 18.75 12.87
N THR A 324 -25.22 18.36 12.00
CA THR A 324 -26.44 17.67 12.42
C THR A 324 -26.14 16.22 12.76
N LEU A 325 -26.85 15.70 13.76
CA LEU A 325 -26.65 14.33 14.23
C LEU A 325 -27.19 13.34 13.20
N ASP A 326 -26.39 12.35 12.84
CA ASP A 326 -26.82 11.23 12.00
C ASP A 326 -27.72 10.29 12.82
N SER A 327 -29.03 10.49 12.67
CA SER A 327 -30.06 9.65 13.31
C SER A 327 -29.99 8.18 12.86
N GLY A 328 -29.36 7.92 11.72
CA GLY A 328 -29.14 6.60 11.14
C GLY A 328 -27.83 5.93 11.56
N VAL A 329 -26.97 6.56 12.38
CA VAL A 329 -25.63 6.01 12.70
C VAL A 329 -25.69 4.63 13.37
N LEU A 330 -26.74 4.35 14.13
CA LEU A 330 -26.97 3.03 14.76
C LEU A 330 -27.49 1.99 13.75
N TYR A 331 -28.14 2.44 12.69
CA TYR A 331 -28.60 1.62 11.57
C TYR A 331 -27.44 1.43 10.60
N ARG A 332 -26.37 0.74 11.01
CA ARG A 332 -25.17 0.51 10.18
C ARG A 332 -25.55 -0.26 8.90
N PRO A 333 -25.80 0.40 7.75
CA PRO A 333 -26.39 -0.28 6.62
C PRO A 333 -25.33 -1.21 6.04
N LYS A 334 -25.65 -2.50 5.92
CA LYS A 334 -24.80 -3.42 5.17
C LYS A 334 -24.99 -3.13 3.69
N PHE A 335 -24.04 -2.41 3.11
CA PHE A 335 -24.02 -2.16 1.67
C PHE A 335 -23.54 -3.43 0.97
N GLY A 336 -24.38 -4.00 0.10
CA GLY A 336 -23.95 -5.10 -0.76
C GLY A 336 -22.83 -4.63 -1.70
N LYS A 337 -21.89 -5.53 -2.02
CA LYS A 337 -20.92 -5.28 -3.09
C LYS A 337 -21.66 -5.26 -4.43
N LYS A 338 -22.02 -4.08 -4.93
CA LYS A 338 -22.50 -3.93 -6.31
C LYS A 338 -21.30 -3.83 -7.27
N GLN A 339 -21.52 -4.25 -8.51
CA GLN A 339 -20.53 -4.12 -9.57
C GLN A 339 -20.16 -2.64 -9.77
N PRO A 340 -18.90 -2.34 -10.15
CA PRO A 340 -18.50 -1.00 -10.56
C PRO A 340 -19.44 -0.45 -11.62
N TYR A 341 -19.78 0.84 -11.53
CA TYR A 341 -20.53 1.50 -12.58
C TYR A 341 -19.63 1.77 -13.77
N VAL A 342 -20.12 1.45 -14.97
CA VAL A 342 -19.36 1.47 -16.21
C VAL A 342 -20.07 2.32 -17.27
N GLY A 343 -20.90 3.29 -16.90
CA GLY A 343 -21.53 4.15 -17.91
C GLY A 343 -22.54 3.42 -18.80
N SER A 344 -22.58 3.84 -20.05
CA SER A 344 -23.29 3.20 -21.17
C SER A 344 -22.63 1.90 -21.65
N TYR A 345 -21.51 1.50 -21.06
CA TYR A 345 -20.74 0.33 -21.47
C TYR A 345 -21.26 -0.95 -20.81
N THR A 346 -21.07 -2.10 -21.47
CA THR A 346 -21.57 -3.40 -20.94
C THR A 346 -20.66 -3.93 -19.83
N LYS A 347 -19.35 -3.70 -19.95
CA LYS A 347 -18.32 -4.02 -18.96
C LYS A 347 -17.26 -2.93 -18.96
N GLY A 348 -16.49 -2.81 -17.88
CA GLY A 348 -15.43 -1.78 -17.79
C GLY A 348 -14.37 -1.90 -18.87
N SER A 349 -14.19 -3.12 -19.37
CA SER A 349 -13.41 -3.54 -20.55
C SER A 349 -13.84 -2.89 -21.87
N ASP A 350 -15.03 -2.31 -21.95
CA ASP A 350 -15.53 -1.65 -23.17
C ASP A 350 -15.38 -0.12 -23.09
N ILE A 351 -14.96 0.41 -21.93
CA ILE A 351 -14.72 1.85 -21.77
C ILE A 351 -13.49 2.22 -22.64
N PRO A 352 -13.58 3.24 -23.51
CA PRO A 352 -12.46 3.71 -24.32
C PRO A 352 -11.24 4.02 -23.45
N GLY A 353 -10.06 3.61 -23.91
CA GLY A 353 -8.82 3.69 -23.12
C GLY A 353 -8.74 2.71 -21.93
N VAL A 354 -9.77 1.90 -21.67
CA VAL A 354 -9.77 0.81 -20.67
C VAL A 354 -9.73 -0.54 -21.42
N PRO A 355 -8.55 -1.15 -21.58
CA PRO A 355 -8.40 -2.48 -22.16
C PRO A 355 -9.26 -3.53 -21.45
N PRO A 356 -9.55 -4.67 -22.11
CA PRO A 356 -10.29 -5.74 -21.49
C PRO A 356 -9.69 -6.09 -20.14
N LYS A 357 -10.57 -6.14 -19.13
CA LYS A 357 -10.32 -6.46 -17.72
C LYS A 357 -9.11 -7.36 -17.64
N GLU A 358 -8.20 -7.08 -16.70
CA GLU A 358 -7.25 -8.08 -16.18
C GLU A 358 -7.99 -9.40 -16.28
N THR A 359 -7.53 -10.31 -17.16
CA THR A 359 -7.92 -11.71 -16.97
C THR A 359 -7.53 -11.90 -15.53
N ARG A 360 -8.51 -11.99 -14.63
CA ARG A 360 -8.27 -12.32 -13.22
C ARG A 360 -7.46 -13.57 -13.38
N ILE A 361 -6.14 -13.44 -13.31
CA ILE A 361 -5.33 -14.54 -13.77
C ILE A 361 -5.54 -15.44 -12.58
N GLU A 362 -6.40 -16.45 -12.76
CA GLU A 362 -6.69 -17.41 -11.72
C GLU A 362 -5.31 -17.75 -11.20
N VAL A 363 -5.06 -17.34 -9.96
CA VAL A 363 -3.91 -17.85 -9.27
C VAL A 363 -4.33 -19.31 -9.18
N ARG A 364 -3.86 -20.12 -10.14
CA ARG A 364 -3.90 -21.56 -9.98
C ARG A 364 -3.08 -21.73 -8.72
N VAL A 365 -3.78 -21.81 -7.58
CA VAL A 365 -3.21 -22.15 -6.28
C VAL A 365 -2.88 -23.64 -6.39
N ASN A 366 -2.02 -23.98 -7.34
CA ASN A 366 -1.46 -25.30 -7.50
C ASN A 366 -0.27 -25.33 -6.53
N GLY A 367 -0.55 -25.35 -5.24
CA GLY A 367 0.48 -25.39 -4.22
C GLY A 367 0.02 -24.94 -2.85
N SER A 368 0.66 -25.52 -1.85
CA SER A 368 0.73 -24.94 -0.51
C SER A 368 1.68 -23.73 -0.54
N PHE A 369 1.41 -22.74 0.30
CA PHE A 369 2.40 -21.71 0.61
C PHE A 369 3.30 -22.16 1.76
N PRO A 370 4.55 -21.65 1.84
CA PRO A 370 5.45 -21.99 2.93
C PRO A 370 4.88 -21.56 4.28
N ILE A 371 5.09 -22.43 5.27
CA ILE A 371 4.76 -22.18 6.67
C ILE A 371 6.07 -22.21 7.45
N ILE A 372 6.43 -21.08 8.07
CA ILE A 372 7.63 -21.02 8.92
C ILE A 372 7.18 -21.23 10.37
N GLN A 373 7.57 -22.36 10.96
CA GLN A 373 7.39 -22.59 12.40
C GLN A 373 8.57 -21.96 13.14
N LEU A 374 8.29 -20.94 13.95
CA LEU A 374 9.30 -20.26 14.78
C LEU A 374 9.58 -21.02 16.07
N TRP A 375 8.55 -21.66 16.62
CA TRP A 375 8.66 -22.57 17.76
C TRP A 375 7.56 -23.61 17.68
N LYS A 376 7.75 -24.75 18.34
CA LYS A 376 6.67 -25.73 18.53
C LYS A 376 5.55 -25.06 19.32
N SER A 377 4.50 -24.63 18.63
CA SER A 377 3.24 -24.27 19.25
C SER A 377 2.85 -25.44 20.16
N LYS A 378 2.67 -25.18 21.46
CA LYS A 378 2.04 -26.16 22.35
C LYS A 378 0.69 -26.42 21.71
N THR A 379 0.53 -27.59 21.12
CA THR A 379 -0.72 -28.01 20.49
C THR A 379 -1.79 -27.78 21.53
N ILE A 380 -2.65 -26.78 21.31
CA ILE A 380 -3.80 -26.56 22.18
C ILE A 380 -4.66 -27.80 21.96
N LYS A 381 -4.51 -28.80 22.85
CA LYS A 381 -5.35 -29.99 22.92
C LYS A 381 -6.79 -29.49 23.05
N GLY A 382 -7.50 -29.37 21.93
CA GLY A 382 -8.85 -28.81 21.90
C GLY A 382 -9.24 -28.13 20.58
N GLN A 383 -8.30 -27.57 19.82
CA GLN A 383 -8.61 -27.10 18.47
C GLN A 383 -8.59 -28.30 17.52
N ARG A 384 -9.77 -28.91 17.32
CA ARG A 384 -10.02 -29.81 16.18
C ARG A 384 -9.42 -29.17 14.94
N LYS A 385 -8.60 -29.93 14.20
CA LYS A 385 -8.09 -29.59 12.87
C LYS A 385 -9.28 -29.11 12.02
N ARG A 386 -9.52 -27.80 11.96
CA ARG A 386 -10.25 -27.21 10.84
C ARG A 386 -9.25 -27.19 9.71
N THR A 387 -9.17 -28.31 9.00
CA THR A 387 -8.67 -28.30 7.63
C THR A 387 -9.46 -27.20 6.92
N PRO A 388 -8.83 -26.18 6.32
CA PRO A 388 -9.57 -25.27 5.47
C PRO A 388 -10.09 -26.11 4.30
N SER A 389 -11.37 -26.47 4.36
CA SER A 389 -12.04 -27.01 3.20
C SER A 389 -12.12 -25.85 2.21
N PHE A 390 -11.17 -25.78 1.30
CA PHE A 390 -11.38 -25.07 0.04
C PHE A 390 -12.62 -25.71 -0.58
N ARG A 391 -13.78 -25.07 -0.41
CA ARG A 391 -14.94 -25.37 -1.23
C ARG A 391 -14.48 -25.10 -2.66
N LYS A 392 -14.30 -26.18 -3.43
CA LYS A 392 -14.48 -26.10 -4.87
C LYS A 392 -15.92 -25.65 -5.06
N ASN A 393 -16.11 -24.35 -5.32
CA ASN A 393 -17.39 -23.93 -5.90
C ASN A 393 -17.35 -24.31 -7.38
N PRO A 394 -18.46 -24.80 -7.93
CA PRO A 394 -18.61 -25.13 -9.34
C PRO A 394 -18.45 -23.91 -10.25
#